data_AF-X1KLE2-F1
#
_entry.id   AF-X1KLE2-F1
#
_cell.length_a   1.000
_cell.length_b   1.000
_cell.length_c   1.000
_cell.angle_alpha   90.00
_cell.angle_beta   90.00
_cell.angle_gamma   90.00
#
_symmetry.space_group_name_H-M   'P 1'
#
loop_
_entity.id
_entity.type
_entity.pdbx_description
1 polymer ?
#
loop_
_entity_poly.entity_id
_entity_poly.type
_entity_poly.pdbx_seq_one_letter_code
_entity_poly.pdbx_strand_id
1 'polypeptide(L)' 'MTEYHLPGYNFCGPGTELEQRLARGDMPINNLDAACLVHDIVYADTRDKDTRVDADRVLRSSVDKIMVDSLAKQDMQL' A
#
# COMPACT_ATOMS: atom_id res chain seq x y z
N MET A 1 2.10 -18.52 -4.87
CA MET A 1 3.44 -18.04 -5.30
C MET A 1 4.17 -17.58 -4.04
N THR A 2 5.47 -17.28 -4.06
CA THR A 2 6.10 -16.70 -2.86
C THR A 2 5.71 -15.22 -2.75
N GLU A 3 5.09 -14.83 -1.64
CA GLU A 3 4.85 -13.42 -1.30
C GLU A 3 6.15 -12.76 -0.81
N TYR A 4 6.39 -11.49 -1.21
CA TYR A 4 7.52 -10.71 -0.69
C TYR A 4 7.03 -9.38 -0.12
N HIS A 5 6.88 -9.32 1.21
CA HIS A 5 6.37 -8.11 1.87
C HIS A 5 7.48 -7.27 2.49
N LEU A 6 7.20 -5.97 2.62
CA LEU A 6 7.92 -5.13 3.58
C LEU A 6 7.79 -5.76 4.99
N PRO A 7 8.85 -5.79 5.81
CA PRO A 7 8.79 -6.40 7.14
C PRO A 7 7.65 -5.83 8.00
N GLY A 8 6.75 -6.69 8.46
CA GLY A 8 5.60 -6.34 9.30
C GLY A 8 4.35 -5.85 8.54
N TYR A 9 4.41 -5.70 7.22
CA TYR A 9 3.27 -5.29 6.39
C TYR A 9 2.46 -6.48 5.93
N ASN A 10 1.16 -6.27 5.75
CA ASN A 10 0.25 -7.31 5.28
C ASN A 10 0.00 -7.26 3.77
N PHE A 11 0.09 -6.09 3.15
CA PHE A 11 -0.33 -5.90 1.76
C PHE A 11 0.76 -5.29 0.87
N CYS A 12 1.73 -4.59 1.45
CA CYS A 12 2.82 -4.02 0.64
C CYS A 12 3.85 -5.06 0.22
N GLY A 13 3.69 -5.62 -0.98
CA GLY A 13 4.64 -6.57 -1.57
C GLY A 13 4.20 -7.16 -2.91
N PRO A 14 5.11 -7.59 -3.80
CA PRO A 14 4.71 -8.38 -4.95
C PRO A 14 4.25 -9.78 -4.53
N GLY A 15 3.28 -10.30 -5.29
CA GLY A 15 2.76 -11.65 -5.10
C GLY A 15 1.76 -11.80 -3.95
N THR A 16 1.34 -10.70 -3.32
CA THR A 16 0.29 -10.69 -2.28
C THR A 16 -0.89 -11.55 -2.68
N GLU A 17 -1.20 -12.57 -1.88
CA GLU A 17 -2.34 -13.46 -2.06
C GLU A 17 -3.60 -12.81 -1.45
N LEU A 18 -4.03 -11.71 -2.08
CA LEU A 18 -5.07 -10.78 -1.61
C LEU A 18 -6.32 -11.48 -1.07
N GLU A 19 -6.89 -12.42 -1.84
CA GLU A 19 -8.11 -13.13 -1.44
C GLU A 19 -7.94 -13.92 -0.13
N GLN A 20 -6.78 -14.57 0.06
CA GLN A 20 -6.52 -15.37 1.25
C GLN A 20 -6.31 -14.49 2.48
N ARG A 21 -5.66 -13.34 2.32
CA ARG A 21 -5.47 -12.35 3.39
C ARG A 21 -6.79 -11.73 3.82
N LEU A 22 -7.63 -11.36 2.85
CA LEU A 22 -8.98 -10.86 3.11
C LEU A 22 -9.86 -11.91 3.79
N ALA A 23 -9.83 -13.17 3.33
CA ALA A 23 -10.59 -14.25 3.95
C ALA A 23 -10.13 -14.58 5.38
N ARG A 24 -8.84 -14.41 5.67
CA ARG A 24 -8.29 -14.56 7.02
C ARG A 24 -8.63 -13.38 7.95
N GLY A 25 -8.98 -12.22 7.39
CA GLY A 25 -9.28 -11.01 8.14
C GLY A 25 -8.05 -10.16 8.47
N ASP A 26 -6.98 -10.28 7.68
CA ASP A 26 -5.80 -9.42 7.83
C ASP A 26 -6.21 -7.94 7.64
N MET A 27 -5.76 -7.08 8.55
CA MET A 27 -6.01 -5.63 8.49
C MET A 27 -4.72 -4.89 8.16
N PRO A 28 -4.78 -3.79 7.38
CA PRO A 28 -3.60 -2.98 7.12
C PRO A 28 -3.07 -2.39 8.43
N ILE A 29 -1.75 -2.41 8.62
CA ILE A 29 -1.14 -1.97 9.88
C ILE A 29 -0.94 -0.45 9.98
N ASN A 30 -0.95 0.25 8.84
CA ASN A 30 -0.80 1.70 8.74
C ASN A 30 -1.35 2.23 7.40
N ASN A 31 -1.25 3.54 7.18
CA ASN A 31 -1.76 4.19 5.97
C ASN A 31 -1.10 3.71 4.67
N LEU A 32 0.19 3.38 4.70
CA LEU A 32 0.89 2.84 3.53
C LEU A 32 0.39 1.43 3.21
N ASP A 33 0.25 0.58 4.23
CA ASP A 33 -0.29 -0.78 4.08
C ASP A 33 -1.74 -0.75 3.57
N ALA A 34 -2.54 0.22 4.04
CA ALA A 34 -3.90 0.45 3.54
C ALA A 34 -3.91 0.89 2.07
N ALA A 35 -2.96 1.74 1.66
CA ALA A 35 -2.83 2.15 0.26
C ALA A 35 -2.42 0.96 -0.64
N CYS A 36 -1.52 0.08 -0.16
CA CYS A 36 -1.16 -1.16 -0.85
C CYS A 36 -2.38 -2.09 -1.02
N LEU A 37 -3.20 -2.25 0.02
CA LEU A 37 -4.44 -3.01 -0.06
C LEU A 37 -5.39 -2.47 -1.15
N VAL A 38 -5.61 -1.16 -1.18
CA VAL A 38 -6.48 -0.53 -2.19
C VAL A 38 -5.91 -0.73 -3.60
N HIS A 39 -4.60 -0.56 -3.77
CA HIS A 39 -3.92 -0.84 -5.03
C HIS A 39 -4.16 -2.28 -5.51
N ASP A 40 -3.95 -3.26 -4.64
CA ASP A 40 -4.09 -4.67 -4.99
C ASP A 40 -5.55 -5.02 -5.34
N ILE A 41 -6.53 -4.46 -4.63
CA ILE A 41 -7.96 -4.61 -4.96
C ILE A 41 -8.26 -4.07 -6.36
N VAL A 42 -7.79 -2.87 -6.69
CA VAL A 42 -8.03 -2.28 -8.02
C VAL A 42 -7.40 -3.12 -9.13
N TYR A 43 -6.18 -3.62 -8.91
CA TYR A 43 -5.50 -4.48 -9.87
C TYR A 43 -6.19 -5.84 -10.05
N ALA A 44 -6.84 -6.37 -9.00
CA ALA A 44 -7.64 -7.59 -9.07
C ALA A 44 -8.99 -7.38 -9.78
N ASP A 45 -9.64 -6.23 -9.54
CA ASP A 45 -11.00 -5.95 -10.02
C ASP A 45 -11.08 -5.54 -11.49
N THR A 46 -10.12 -4.73 -11.97
CA THR A 46 -10.18 -4.16 -13.32
C THR A 46 -8.89 -4.34 -14.12
N ARG A 47 -9.02 -4.39 -15.45
CA ARG A 47 -7.90 -4.27 -16.41
C ARG A 47 -7.84 -2.90 -17.09
N ASP A 48 -8.72 -1.98 -16.72
CA ASP A 48 -8.72 -0.62 -17.24
C ASP A 48 -7.43 0.11 -16.85
N LYS A 49 -6.78 0.70 -17.84
CA LYS A 49 -5.46 1.30 -17.67
C LYS A 49 -5.53 2.57 -16.84
N ASP A 50 -6.50 3.43 -17.11
CA ASP A 50 -6.59 4.73 -16.45
C ASP A 50 -6.93 4.56 -14.97
N THR A 51 -7.83 3.63 -14.65
CA THR A 51 -8.16 3.26 -13.27
C THR A 51 -6.95 2.73 -12.50
N ARG A 52 -6.12 1.87 -13.13
CA ARG A 52 -4.90 1.36 -12.50
C ARG A 52 -3.84 2.46 -12.30
N VAL A 53 -3.69 3.36 -13.28
CA VAL A 53 -2.80 4.52 -13.15
C VAL A 53 -3.22 5.43 -12.01
N ASP A 54 -4.52 5.61 -11.79
CA ASP A 54 -5.02 6.40 -10.66
C ASP A 54 -4.77 5.69 -9.32
N ALA A 55 -4.88 4.36 -9.24
CA ALA A 55 -4.47 3.60 -8.06
C ALA A 55 -2.96 3.73 -7.79
N ASP A 56 -2.11 3.64 -8.82
CA ASP A 56 -0.66 3.84 -8.70
C ASP A 56 -0.34 5.25 -8.16
N ARG A 57 -1.06 6.29 -8.63
CA ARG A 57 -0.91 7.68 -8.16
C ARG A 57 -1.29 7.85 -6.70
N VAL A 58 -2.38 7.21 -6.26
CA VAL A 58 -2.82 7.24 -4.86
C VAL A 58 -1.80 6.56 -3.94
N LEU A 59 -1.30 5.39 -4.34
CA LEU A 59 -0.25 4.67 -3.61
C LEU A 59 1.01 5.53 -3.50
N ARG A 60 1.47 6.10 -4.61
CA ARG A 60 2.65 6.98 -4.62
C ARG A 60 2.47 8.21 -3.72
N SER A 61 1.32 8.86 -3.79
CA SER A 61 1.01 10.03 -2.95
C SER A 61 1.00 9.69 -1.45
N SER A 62 0.67 8.45 -1.10
CA SER A 62 0.70 7.98 0.29
C SER A 62 2.13 7.83 0.81
N VAL A 63 3.07 7.44 -0.05
CA VAL A 63 4.51 7.41 0.25
C VAL A 63 5.07 8.82 0.41
N ASP A 64 4.73 9.73 -0.49
CA ASP A 64 5.21 11.12 -0.45
C ASP A 64 4.82 11.83 0.85
N LYS A 65 3.60 11.59 1.35
CA LYS A 65 3.15 12.09 2.65
C LYS A 65 4.01 11.59 3.81
N ILE A 66 4.37 10.31 3.81
CA ILE A 66 5.25 9.74 4.84
C ILE A 66 6.63 10.41 4.82
N MET A 67 7.16 10.68 3.62
CA MET A 67 8.46 11.37 3.49
C MET A 67 8.38 12.81 4.01
N VAL A 68 7.33 13.56 3.66
CA VAL A 68 7.12 14.94 4.14
C VAL A 68 6.94 14.97 5.65
N ASP A 69 6.13 14.07 6.21
CA ASP A 69 5.92 13.97 7.67
C ASP A 69 7.22 13.62 8.40
N SER A 70 8.09 12.83 7.76
CA SER A 70 9.41 12.48 8.31
C SER A 70 10.36 13.67 8.30
N LEU A 71 10.32 14.52 7.28
CA LEU A 71 11.09 15.77 7.20
C LEU A 71 10.59 16.82 8.20
N ALA A 72 9.27 17.01 8.30
CA ALA A 72 8.67 17.95 9.25
C ALA A 72 8.97 17.60 10.71
N LYS A 73 9.16 16.32 11.03
CA LYS A 73 9.58 15.87 12.37
C LYS A 73 11.06 16.12 12.67
N GLN A 74 11.91 16.22 11.65
CA GLN A 74 13.33 16.55 11.83
C GLN A 74 13.53 18.04 12.15
N ASP A 75 12.68 18.93 11.62
CA ASP A 75 12.74 20.37 11.90
C ASP A 75 12.23 20.74 13.32
N MET A 76 11.52 19.84 14.00
CA MET A 76 11.00 20.03 15.36
C MET A 76 11.91 19.44 16.45
N GLN A 77 13.18 19.14 16.11
CA GLN A 77 14.21 18.67 17.04
C GLN A 77 15.33 19.71 17.30
N LEU A 78 15.08 21.00 17.08
CA LEU A 78 15.96 22.12 17.48
C LEU A 78 15.40 22.91 18.67
#